data_AF-A0A7V3CVB1-F1
#
_entry.id   AF-A0A7V3CVB1-F1
#
_cell.length_a   1.000
_cell.length_b   1.000
_cell.length_c   1.000
_cell.angle_alpha   90.00
_cell.angle_beta   90.00
_cell.angle_gamma   90.00
#
_symmetry.space_group_name_H-M   'P 1'
#
loop_
_entity.id
_entity.type
_entity.pdbx_description
1 polymer ?
#
loop_
_entity_poly.entity_id
_entity_poly.type
_entity_poly.pdbx_seq_one_letter_code
_entity_poly.pdbx_strand_id
1 'polypeptide(L)'
;SNLKRHLLLATQVIDLKIPVVIVLNMIDEANKAGLKIDAAEISRLLGVKVALVNSRNGEGLEDLKLKITQAKESVNTFVETTRLQVVKTGAQSFEEIVLTQFGSEAEYKLKLQQFEEKDTAYRFNIIKYIFARTVKLPTQSTRNFSYSIDKFITHPVFGYLTLLFVLFAVFQIIFFLAEYPMNWIESFFSLMMEVTAGALPQGQLSDLLVNGVLAGLSGVVIFIPQIALLFFFIGLLEDSGYMARVSFIMDKVFRRFGLNGKSVIPIVSGVACAVPSVLGTRTISNLKERLITIFVIPLMSCSARLPVYTLLISLMIPDDAVWGILNVKGLTLFGLYFLGFAATMLTAFILKFIIKSKEKSYFVMELPVYRLPQWKSIAIIVVNKVKVFLWEAGKIILAVSIVLWFLSSHGPSATYDKVEQKYASQIELASEEQKQDLIRVMESEKLEASYAGMLGKIIEPAIQPMGFDWKIGIALITSFAAREVFVGTMATIYSANDAENVSSIREKLVSEKNPDTGKPVYGFGVCLSLLVFYAFAMQCMSTMAVVYRETKSWKWMTGQLIYMTGLAYLSAVVVYHLF
;
A
#
# COMPACT_ATOMS: atom_id res chain seq x y z
N SER A 1 -22.47 -5.92 22.59
CA SER A 1 -22.81 -4.57 22.07
C SER A 1 -23.87 -4.58 20.97
N ASN A 2 -23.77 -5.45 19.95
CA ASN A 2 -24.67 -5.46 18.78
C ASN A 2 -25.57 -6.71 18.67
N LEU A 3 -26.00 -7.26 19.82
CA LEU A 3 -26.70 -8.54 19.89
C LEU A 3 -27.94 -8.57 18.97
N LYS A 4 -28.73 -7.49 18.92
CA LYS A 4 -29.93 -7.41 18.06
C LYS A 4 -29.63 -7.66 16.58
N ARG A 5 -28.59 -7.01 16.04
CA ARG A 5 -28.24 -7.15 14.62
C ARG A 5 -27.72 -8.56 14.31
N HIS A 6 -26.92 -9.14 15.20
CA HIS A 6 -26.33 -10.47 14.97
C HIS A 6 -27.35 -11.60 15.19
N LEU A 7 -28.34 -11.39 16.05
CA LEU A 7 -29.45 -12.33 16.19
C LEU A 7 -30.31 -12.45 14.92
N LEU A 8 -30.32 -11.44 14.04
CA LEU A 8 -31.02 -11.53 12.76
C LEU A 8 -30.48 -12.71 11.93
N LEU A 9 -29.18 -12.72 11.69
CA LEU A 9 -28.52 -13.83 10.99
C LEU A 9 -28.70 -15.15 11.76
N ALA A 10 -28.57 -15.14 13.09
CA ALA A 10 -28.76 -16.35 13.88
C ALA A 10 -30.16 -16.96 13.69
N THR A 11 -31.22 -16.15 13.67
CA THR A 11 -32.59 -16.65 13.43
C THR A 11 -32.77 -17.24 12.03
N GLN A 12 -32.11 -16.66 11.00
CA GLN A 12 -32.17 -17.17 9.63
C GLN A 12 -31.48 -18.53 9.51
N VAL A 13 -30.33 -18.70 10.17
CA VAL A 13 -29.61 -19.99 10.20
C VAL A 13 -30.38 -21.04 11.00
N ILE A 14 -31.04 -20.67 12.10
CA ILE A 14 -31.88 -21.59 12.88
C ILE A 14 -33.05 -22.13 12.05
N ASP A 15 -33.64 -21.30 11.18
CA ASP A 15 -34.75 -21.72 10.31
C ASP A 15 -34.34 -22.76 9.25
N LEU A 16 -33.04 -22.92 8.98
CA LEU A 16 -32.52 -23.99 8.11
C LEU A 16 -32.55 -25.38 8.77
N LYS A 17 -32.91 -25.47 10.06
CA LYS A 17 -32.97 -26.72 10.84
C LYS A 17 -31.64 -27.50 10.83
N ILE A 18 -30.53 -26.78 10.82
CA ILE A 18 -29.19 -27.34 11.01
C ILE A 18 -28.83 -27.23 12.50
N PRO A 19 -28.07 -28.18 13.09
CA PRO A 19 -27.55 -28.03 14.45
C PRO A 19 -26.69 -26.76 14.59
N VAL A 20 -27.07 -25.86 15.52
CA VAL A 20 -26.43 -24.56 15.71
C VAL A 20 -26.01 -24.39 17.17
N VAL A 21 -24.82 -23.81 17.37
CA VAL A 21 -24.37 -23.28 18.65
C VAL A 21 -24.07 -21.79 18.47
N ILE A 22 -24.67 -20.96 19.32
CA ILE A 22 -24.43 -19.52 19.31
C ILE A 22 -23.29 -19.20 20.25
N VAL A 23 -22.24 -18.56 19.73
CA VAL A 23 -21.10 -18.09 20.50
C VAL A 23 -21.23 -16.59 20.72
N LEU A 24 -21.57 -16.18 21.94
CA LEU A 24 -21.58 -14.77 22.34
C LEU A 24 -20.17 -14.38 22.75
N ASN A 25 -19.44 -13.85 21.78
CA ASN A 25 -18.08 -13.35 21.97
C ASN A 25 -18.08 -11.94 22.59
N MET A 26 -16.93 -11.49 23.09
CA MET A 26 -16.69 -10.17 23.68
C MET A 26 -17.48 -9.93 24.98
N ILE A 27 -17.53 -10.94 25.86
CA ILE A 27 -18.20 -10.84 27.17
C ILE A 27 -17.56 -9.77 28.07
N ASP A 28 -16.26 -9.55 27.92
CA ASP A 28 -15.49 -8.51 28.61
C ASP A 28 -15.99 -7.10 28.28
N GLU A 29 -16.23 -6.81 27.00
CA GLU A 29 -16.79 -5.53 26.57
C GLU A 29 -18.26 -5.38 26.95
N ALA A 30 -19.02 -6.47 26.99
CA ALA A 30 -20.39 -6.46 27.52
C ALA A 30 -20.40 -6.10 29.01
N ASN A 31 -19.52 -6.73 29.81
CA ASN A 31 -19.38 -6.49 31.24
C ASN A 31 -18.89 -5.06 31.52
N LYS A 32 -17.87 -4.57 30.79
CA LYS A 32 -17.41 -3.17 30.89
C LYS A 32 -18.51 -2.17 30.56
N ALA A 33 -19.35 -2.49 29.57
CA ALA A 33 -20.52 -1.70 29.21
C ALA A 33 -21.70 -1.89 30.18
N GLY A 34 -21.53 -2.62 31.28
CA GLY A 34 -22.57 -2.86 32.28
C GLY A 34 -23.73 -3.74 31.80
N LEU A 35 -23.58 -4.44 30.66
CA LEU A 35 -24.61 -5.31 30.11
C LEU A 35 -24.57 -6.65 30.84
N LYS A 36 -25.67 -7.04 31.48
CA LYS A 36 -25.85 -8.41 31.99
C LYS A 36 -26.64 -9.21 30.98
N ILE A 37 -26.02 -10.27 30.44
CA ILE A 37 -26.61 -11.13 29.41
C ILE A 37 -26.96 -12.48 30.06
N ASP A 38 -28.23 -12.87 30.00
CA ASP A 38 -28.70 -14.17 30.44
C ASP A 38 -28.58 -15.20 29.30
N ALA A 39 -27.46 -15.92 29.26
CA ALA A 39 -27.20 -16.92 28.23
C ALA A 39 -28.17 -18.12 28.29
N ALA A 40 -28.65 -18.48 29.48
CA ALA A 40 -29.58 -19.60 29.66
C ALA A 40 -30.95 -19.25 29.07
N GLU A 41 -31.44 -18.04 29.32
CA GLU A 41 -32.71 -17.58 28.77
C GLU A 41 -32.63 -17.36 27.25
N ILE A 42 -31.51 -16.85 26.71
CA ILE A 42 -31.28 -16.80 25.26
C ILE A 42 -31.32 -18.22 24.66
N SER A 43 -30.65 -19.18 25.31
CA SER A 43 -30.61 -20.58 24.86
C SER A 43 -32.02 -21.17 24.81
N ARG A 44 -32.84 -20.89 25.84
CA ARG A 44 -34.24 -21.34 25.92
C ARG A 44 -35.12 -20.71 24.85
N LEU A 45 -35.01 -19.40 24.64
CA LEU A 45 -35.83 -18.65 23.67
C LEU A 45 -35.47 -18.94 22.21
N LEU A 46 -34.20 -19.22 21.91
CA LEU A 46 -33.76 -19.56 20.56
C LEU A 46 -33.81 -21.07 20.26
N GLY A 47 -33.90 -21.91 21.30
CA GLY A 47 -33.92 -23.36 21.16
C GLY A 47 -32.56 -23.96 20.76
N VAL A 48 -31.47 -23.22 20.96
CA VAL A 48 -30.09 -23.62 20.61
C VAL A 48 -29.16 -23.41 21.78
N LYS A 49 -28.03 -24.12 21.81
CA LYS A 49 -27.00 -23.93 22.85
C LYS A 49 -26.31 -22.58 22.67
N VAL A 50 -26.07 -21.87 23.76
CA VAL A 50 -25.40 -20.56 23.78
C VAL A 50 -24.18 -20.64 24.69
N ALA A 51 -22.99 -20.32 24.16
CA ALA A 51 -21.75 -20.22 24.91
C ALA A 51 -21.33 -18.75 25.07
N LEU A 52 -20.83 -18.37 26.25
CA LEU A 52 -20.22 -17.07 26.48
C LEU A 52 -18.71 -17.23 26.38
N VAL A 53 -18.06 -16.47 25.50
CA VAL A 53 -16.64 -16.63 25.23
C VAL A 53 -15.94 -15.28 25.21
N ASN A 54 -14.70 -15.27 25.67
CA ASN A 54 -13.74 -14.22 25.33
C ASN A 54 -12.58 -14.86 24.54
N SER A 55 -12.58 -14.63 23.23
CA SER A 55 -11.58 -15.22 22.35
C SER A 55 -10.15 -14.69 22.57
N ARG A 56 -9.98 -13.57 23.29
CA ARG A 56 -8.66 -12.96 23.53
C ARG A 56 -7.89 -13.66 24.64
N ASN A 57 -8.59 -14.00 25.73
CA ASN A 57 -8.00 -14.67 26.90
C ASN A 57 -8.29 -16.19 26.91
N GLY A 58 -9.11 -16.68 25.98
CA GLY A 58 -9.49 -18.10 25.89
C GLY A 58 -10.57 -18.52 26.88
N GLU A 59 -11.17 -17.58 27.60
CA GLU A 59 -12.23 -17.85 28.57
C GLU A 59 -13.50 -18.37 27.86
N GLY A 60 -14.10 -19.43 28.42
CA GLY A 60 -15.30 -20.06 27.87
C GLY A 60 -15.07 -21.04 26.72
N LEU A 61 -13.83 -21.28 26.29
CA LEU A 61 -13.53 -22.24 25.22
C LEU A 61 -13.86 -23.70 25.59
N GLU A 62 -13.65 -24.11 26.85
CA GLU A 62 -13.99 -25.47 27.29
C GLU A 62 -15.51 -25.69 27.32
N ASP A 63 -16.27 -24.70 27.81
CA ASP A 63 -17.75 -24.73 27.77
C ASP A 63 -18.26 -24.74 26.31
N LEU A 64 -17.60 -24.01 25.41
CA LEU A 64 -17.91 -24.05 23.98
C LEU A 64 -17.69 -25.45 23.39
N LYS A 65 -16.54 -26.10 23.65
CA LYS A 65 -16.26 -27.46 23.16
C LYS A 65 -17.34 -28.44 23.61
N LEU A 66 -17.78 -28.35 24.87
CA LEU A 66 -18.84 -29.18 25.41
C LEU A 66 -20.20 -28.88 24.76
N LYS A 67 -20.52 -27.61 24.48
CA LYS A 67 -21.78 -27.25 23.81
C LYS A 67 -21.82 -27.67 22.34
N ILE A 68 -20.67 -27.72 21.67
CA ILE A 68 -20.55 -28.24 20.29
C ILE A 68 -20.94 -29.73 20.24
N THR A 69 -20.48 -30.55 21.19
CA THR A 69 -20.84 -31.99 21.21
C THR A 69 -22.32 -32.21 21.55
N GLN A 70 -22.99 -31.22 22.15
CA GLN A 70 -24.41 -31.25 22.50
C GLN A 70 -25.31 -30.45 21.55
N ALA A 71 -24.77 -30.02 20.40
CA ALA A 71 -25.53 -29.24 19.42
C ALA A 71 -26.70 -30.06 18.86
N LYS A 72 -27.88 -29.45 18.83
CA LYS A 72 -29.10 -30.06 18.28
C LYS A 72 -29.83 -29.05 17.41
N GLU A 73 -30.69 -29.55 16.53
CA GLU A 73 -31.61 -28.71 15.76
C GLU A 73 -32.57 -27.98 16.70
N SER A 74 -32.85 -26.72 16.38
CA SER A 74 -33.83 -25.96 17.16
C SER A 74 -35.25 -26.40 16.81
N VAL A 75 -36.05 -26.62 17.84
CA VAL A 75 -37.49 -26.82 17.70
C VAL A 75 -38.17 -25.52 17.24
N ASN A 76 -37.58 -24.36 17.55
CA ASN A 76 -38.14 -23.07 17.21
C ASN A 76 -37.97 -22.74 15.72
N THR A 77 -38.98 -22.11 15.15
CA THR A 77 -38.98 -21.59 13.78
C THR A 77 -39.43 -20.14 13.83
N PHE A 78 -38.62 -19.23 13.29
CA PHE A 78 -38.90 -17.80 13.27
C PHE A 78 -39.72 -17.46 12.04
N VAL A 79 -39.36 -17.97 10.87
CA VAL A 79 -40.21 -17.91 9.68
C VAL A 79 -40.49 -19.30 9.17
N GLU A 80 -41.78 -19.61 9.01
CA GLU A 80 -42.28 -20.92 8.62
C GLU A 80 -41.93 -21.20 7.15
N THR A 81 -40.73 -21.73 6.92
CA THR A 81 -40.24 -22.15 5.60
C THR A 81 -41.05 -23.32 5.03
N THR A 82 -41.80 -24.05 5.87
CA THR A 82 -42.71 -25.13 5.46
C THR A 82 -43.91 -24.65 4.63
N ARG A 83 -44.25 -23.35 4.66
CA ARG A 83 -45.25 -22.76 3.75
C ARG A 83 -44.69 -22.45 2.36
N LEU A 84 -43.36 -22.51 2.19
CA LEU A 84 -42.75 -22.44 0.88
C LEU A 84 -43.07 -23.76 0.19
N GLN A 85 -44.02 -23.72 -0.75
CA GLN A 85 -44.22 -24.86 -1.64
C GLN A 85 -42.86 -25.16 -2.28
N VAL A 86 -42.37 -26.38 -2.07
CA VAL A 86 -41.23 -26.88 -2.84
C VAL A 86 -41.66 -26.82 -4.28
N VAL A 87 -41.07 -25.90 -5.05
CA VAL A 87 -41.31 -25.78 -6.48
C VAL A 87 -40.76 -27.06 -7.10
N LYS A 88 -41.64 -28.04 -7.32
CA LYS A 88 -41.32 -29.25 -8.08
C LYS A 88 -41.29 -28.86 -9.56
N THR A 89 -40.20 -28.25 -9.98
CA THR A 89 -39.95 -27.98 -11.39
C THR A 89 -38.95 -28.99 -11.92
N GLY A 90 -39.26 -29.59 -13.08
CA GLY A 90 -38.28 -30.30 -13.91
C GLY A 90 -37.28 -29.37 -14.61
N ALA A 91 -37.21 -28.11 -14.16
CA ALA A 91 -36.34 -27.06 -14.71
C ALA A 91 -34.88 -27.36 -14.38
N GLN A 92 -34.01 -27.19 -15.37
CA GLN A 92 -32.57 -27.48 -15.23
C GLN A 92 -31.78 -26.27 -14.70
N SER A 93 -32.37 -25.07 -14.71
CA SER A 93 -31.69 -23.83 -14.32
C SER A 93 -32.55 -22.93 -13.40
N PHE A 94 -31.87 -22.15 -12.56
CA PHE A 94 -32.50 -21.17 -11.66
C PHE A 94 -33.24 -20.06 -12.44
N GLU A 95 -32.71 -19.65 -13.59
CA GLU A 95 -33.34 -18.64 -14.46
C GLU A 95 -34.71 -19.12 -14.98
N GLU A 96 -34.82 -20.40 -15.34
CA GLU A 96 -36.06 -21.00 -15.82
C GLU A 96 -37.12 -21.07 -14.71
N ILE A 97 -36.72 -21.34 -13.47
CA ILE A 97 -37.62 -21.28 -12.30
C ILE A 97 -38.12 -19.84 -12.09
N VAL A 98 -37.22 -18.85 -12.14
CA VAL A 98 -37.56 -17.44 -11.95
C VAL A 98 -38.54 -16.96 -13.02
N LEU A 99 -38.29 -17.29 -14.29
CA LEU A 99 -39.18 -16.94 -15.40
C LEU A 99 -40.54 -17.64 -15.29
N THR A 100 -40.56 -18.92 -14.93
CA THR A 100 -41.80 -19.70 -14.79
C THR A 100 -42.70 -19.17 -13.67
N GLN A 101 -42.10 -18.74 -12.55
CA GLN A 101 -42.85 -18.35 -11.35
C GLN A 101 -43.16 -16.86 -11.29
N PHE A 102 -42.31 -16.00 -11.86
CA PHE A 102 -42.40 -14.54 -11.73
C PHE A 102 -42.50 -13.81 -13.07
N GLY A 103 -42.46 -14.51 -14.22
CA GLY A 103 -42.58 -13.92 -15.56
C GLY A 103 -41.38 -13.09 -16.03
N SER A 104 -40.64 -12.45 -15.12
CA SER A 104 -39.43 -11.68 -15.41
C SER A 104 -38.47 -11.64 -14.22
N GLU A 105 -37.19 -11.44 -14.51
CA GLU A 105 -36.16 -11.23 -13.48
C GLU A 105 -36.41 -9.96 -12.65
N ALA A 106 -37.01 -8.93 -13.26
CA ALA A 106 -37.33 -7.67 -12.60
C ALA A 106 -38.44 -7.84 -11.56
N GLU A 107 -39.50 -8.59 -11.88
CA GLU A 107 -40.60 -8.86 -10.96
C GLU A 107 -40.15 -9.76 -9.80
N TYR A 108 -39.31 -10.76 -10.06
CA TYR A 108 -38.68 -11.58 -9.03
C TYR A 108 -37.88 -10.71 -8.05
N LYS A 109 -37.01 -9.83 -8.54
CA LYS A 109 -36.21 -8.92 -7.68
C LYS A 109 -37.09 -8.02 -6.82
N LEU A 110 -38.18 -7.49 -7.38
CA LEU A 110 -39.12 -6.64 -6.64
C LEU A 110 -39.83 -7.42 -5.52
N LYS A 111 -40.36 -8.61 -5.81
CA LYS A 111 -41.02 -9.46 -4.78
C LYS A 111 -40.04 -9.97 -3.73
N LEU A 112 -38.81 -10.30 -4.13
CA LEU A 112 -37.74 -10.67 -3.21
C LEU A 112 -37.46 -9.52 -2.24
N GLN A 113 -37.27 -8.30 -2.74
CA GLN A 113 -37.04 -7.12 -1.90
C GLN A 113 -38.19 -6.89 -0.90
N GLN A 114 -39.45 -6.98 -1.38
CA GLN A 114 -40.62 -6.84 -0.50
C GLN A 114 -40.71 -7.93 0.57
N PHE A 115 -40.32 -9.16 0.24
CA PHE A 115 -40.25 -10.26 1.19
C PHE A 115 -39.14 -10.03 2.23
N GLU A 116 -37.94 -9.66 1.80
CA GLU A 116 -36.81 -9.35 2.67
C GLU A 116 -37.14 -8.24 3.67
N GLU A 117 -37.82 -7.17 3.22
CA GLU A 117 -38.26 -6.07 4.08
C GLU A 117 -39.24 -6.56 5.17
N LYS A 118 -40.22 -7.39 4.80
CA LYS A 118 -41.21 -7.96 5.72
C LYS A 118 -40.61 -8.97 6.70
N ASP A 119 -39.78 -9.90 6.21
CA ASP A 119 -39.06 -10.90 7.02
C ASP A 119 -38.16 -10.20 8.04
N THR A 120 -37.38 -9.22 7.58
CA THR A 120 -36.48 -8.45 8.44
C THR A 120 -37.26 -7.74 9.54
N ALA A 121 -38.35 -7.05 9.21
CA ALA A 121 -39.19 -6.37 10.20
C ALA A 121 -39.78 -7.33 11.24
N TYR A 122 -40.29 -8.48 10.79
CA TYR A 122 -40.87 -9.50 11.66
C TYR A 122 -39.82 -10.09 12.62
N ARG A 123 -38.66 -10.51 12.10
CA ARG A 123 -37.55 -11.02 12.92
C ARG A 123 -37.07 -9.98 13.91
N PHE A 124 -36.95 -8.73 13.50
CA PHE A 124 -36.53 -7.65 14.42
C PHE A 124 -37.49 -7.47 15.59
N ASN A 125 -38.79 -7.72 15.42
CA ASN A 125 -39.75 -7.65 16.54
C ASN A 125 -39.54 -8.79 17.53
N ILE A 126 -39.34 -10.02 17.06
CA ILE A 126 -39.00 -11.17 17.93
C ILE A 126 -37.67 -10.91 18.65
N ILE A 127 -36.66 -10.45 17.92
CA ILE A 127 -35.34 -10.14 18.47
C ILE A 127 -35.43 -9.03 19.52
N LYS A 128 -36.28 -8.00 19.32
CA LYS A 128 -36.54 -6.97 20.34
C LYS A 128 -37.10 -7.60 21.62
N TYR A 129 -38.04 -8.53 21.51
CA TYR A 129 -38.58 -9.27 22.65
C TYR A 129 -37.52 -10.11 23.37
N ILE A 130 -36.77 -10.93 22.62
CA ILE A 130 -35.68 -11.74 23.18
C ILE A 130 -34.66 -10.85 23.88
N PHE A 131 -34.23 -9.77 23.23
CA PHE A 131 -33.26 -8.84 23.79
C PHE A 131 -33.76 -8.19 25.09
N ALA A 132 -35.01 -7.71 25.12
CA ALA A 132 -35.58 -7.07 26.31
C ALA A 132 -35.64 -8.02 27.52
N ARG A 133 -35.88 -9.32 27.26
CA ARG A 133 -35.98 -10.35 28.30
C ARG A 133 -34.63 -10.87 28.79
N THR A 134 -33.60 -10.81 27.94
CA THR A 134 -32.30 -11.46 28.17
C THR A 134 -31.16 -10.50 28.48
N VAL A 135 -31.30 -9.21 28.15
CA VAL A 135 -30.26 -8.21 28.34
C VAL A 135 -30.75 -7.13 29.30
N LYS A 136 -30.11 -7.05 30.48
CA LYS A 136 -30.30 -5.90 31.37
C LYS A 136 -29.31 -4.81 31.00
N LEU A 137 -29.85 -3.66 30.59
CA LEU A 137 -29.08 -2.45 30.29
C LEU A 137 -28.67 -1.75 31.60
N PRO A 138 -27.46 -1.19 31.70
CA PRO A 138 -27.06 -0.42 32.87
C PRO A 138 -27.85 0.90 32.97
N THR A 139 -28.07 1.37 34.19
CA THR A 139 -28.74 2.65 34.50
C THR A 139 -27.88 3.88 34.17
N GLN A 140 -26.56 3.73 34.07
CA GLN A 140 -25.63 4.75 33.60
C GLN A 140 -24.65 4.17 32.58
N SER A 141 -24.37 4.91 31.51
CA SER A 141 -23.38 4.52 30.50
C SER A 141 -21.98 4.61 31.11
N THR A 142 -21.30 3.48 31.27
CA THR A 142 -19.91 3.39 31.77
C THR A 142 -18.85 3.78 30.73
N ARG A 143 -19.26 4.27 29.55
CA ARG A 143 -18.36 4.57 28.41
C ARG A 143 -17.71 5.96 28.46
N ASN A 144 -17.39 6.48 29.64
CA ASN A 144 -16.92 7.87 29.81
C ASN A 144 -15.61 8.18 29.06
N PHE A 145 -14.65 7.24 29.04
CA PHE A 145 -13.34 7.47 28.42
C PHE A 145 -13.38 7.47 26.89
N SER A 146 -13.96 6.43 26.27
CA SER A 146 -14.12 6.37 24.80
C SER A 146 -14.93 7.54 24.27
N TYR A 147 -16.00 7.93 24.98
CA TYR A 147 -16.85 9.05 24.58
C TYR A 147 -16.10 10.39 24.63
N SER A 148 -15.27 10.61 25.66
CA SER A 148 -14.47 11.84 25.77
C SER A 148 -13.42 11.94 24.66
N ILE A 149 -12.75 10.83 24.34
CA ILE A 149 -11.81 10.77 23.20
C ILE A 149 -12.55 10.98 21.88
N ASP A 150 -13.68 10.28 21.67
CA ASP A 150 -14.48 10.39 20.45
C ASP A 150 -14.97 11.84 20.26
N LYS A 151 -15.35 12.56 21.32
CA LYS A 151 -15.75 13.98 21.23
C LYS A 151 -14.63 14.87 20.67
N PHE A 152 -13.38 14.59 21.01
CA PHE A 152 -12.23 15.33 20.51
C PHE A 152 -11.84 14.88 19.09
N ILE A 153 -11.72 13.57 18.88
CA ILE A 153 -11.26 12.99 17.61
C ILE A 153 -12.30 13.15 16.51
N THR A 154 -13.60 13.10 16.81
CA THR A 154 -14.66 13.26 15.78
C THR A 154 -15.12 14.71 15.58
N HIS A 155 -14.48 15.67 16.24
CA HIS A 155 -14.82 17.08 16.06
C HIS A 155 -14.57 17.53 14.61
N PRO A 156 -15.42 18.36 14.00
CA PRO A 156 -15.27 18.80 12.60
C PRO A 156 -14.00 19.60 12.28
N VAL A 157 -13.19 19.95 13.28
CA VAL A 157 -11.92 20.70 13.12
C VAL A 157 -10.79 19.94 13.81
N PHE A 158 -10.91 19.70 15.13
CA PHE A 158 -9.91 18.91 15.86
C PHE A 158 -9.76 17.48 15.35
N GLY A 159 -10.77 16.89 14.71
CA GLY A 159 -10.64 15.58 14.08
C GLY A 159 -9.69 15.56 12.89
N TYR A 160 -9.73 16.59 12.04
CA TYR A 160 -8.77 16.72 10.95
C TYR A 160 -7.37 17.06 11.47
N LEU A 161 -7.28 17.94 12.48
CA LEU A 161 -5.99 18.30 13.11
C LEU A 161 -5.35 17.10 13.80
N THR A 162 -6.12 16.30 14.54
CA THR A 162 -5.61 15.08 15.19
C THR A 162 -5.17 14.04 14.16
N LEU A 163 -5.90 13.87 13.07
CA LEU A 163 -5.45 13.00 11.97
C LEU A 163 -4.12 13.46 11.38
N LEU A 164 -4.00 14.75 11.04
CA LEU A 164 -2.76 15.30 10.49
C LEU A 164 -1.61 15.15 11.49
N PHE A 165 -1.85 15.42 12.77
CA PHE A 165 -0.87 15.25 13.83
C PHE A 165 -0.44 13.78 14.01
N VAL A 166 -1.38 12.84 14.06
CA VAL A 166 -1.08 11.41 14.21
C VAL A 166 -0.28 10.91 13.00
N LEU A 167 -0.68 11.27 11.77
CA LEU A 167 0.07 10.90 10.57
C LEU A 167 1.47 11.50 10.60
N PHE A 168 1.60 12.80 10.91
CA PHE A 168 2.89 13.47 11.05
C PHE A 168 3.80 12.78 12.07
N ALA A 169 3.29 12.49 13.27
CA ALA A 169 4.04 11.83 14.33
C ALA A 169 4.49 10.41 13.90
N VAL A 170 3.61 9.64 13.27
CA VAL A 170 3.96 8.30 12.75
C VAL A 170 5.07 8.40 11.72
N PHE A 171 4.96 9.31 10.73
CA PHE A 171 6.02 9.48 9.73
C PHE A 171 7.34 9.90 10.39
N GLN A 172 7.32 10.93 11.24
CA GLN A 172 8.53 11.43 11.89
C GLN A 172 9.24 10.34 12.68
N ILE A 173 8.50 9.52 13.44
CA ILE A 173 9.08 8.43 14.21
C ILE A 173 9.63 7.32 13.29
N ILE A 174 8.92 6.98 12.21
CA ILE A 174 9.39 5.94 11.26
C ILE A 174 10.74 6.33 10.68
N PHE A 175 10.90 7.56 10.17
CA PHE A 175 12.17 7.97 9.56
C PHE A 175 13.30 8.04 10.56
N PHE A 176 13.07 8.76 11.67
CA PHE A 176 14.08 8.95 12.69
C PHE A 176 14.56 7.61 13.24
N LEU A 177 13.65 6.67 13.51
CA LEU A 177 14.01 5.38 14.08
C LEU A 177 14.52 4.37 13.04
N ALA A 178 14.13 4.49 11.77
CA ALA A 178 14.62 3.60 10.70
C ALA A 178 16.04 3.95 10.24
N GLU A 179 16.46 5.21 10.33
CA GLU A 179 17.78 5.66 9.88
C GLU A 179 18.93 4.92 10.60
N TYR A 180 18.83 4.75 11.92
CA TYR A 180 19.85 4.04 12.71
C TYR A 180 20.11 2.60 12.24
N PRO A 181 19.11 1.69 12.18
CA PRO A 181 19.32 0.33 11.71
C PRO A 181 19.61 0.26 10.21
N MET A 182 19.15 1.23 9.40
CA MET A 182 19.54 1.33 7.98
C MET A 182 21.05 1.51 7.84
N ASN A 183 21.63 2.47 8.56
CA ASN A 183 23.06 2.76 8.51
C ASN A 183 23.90 1.57 9.01
N TRP A 184 23.42 0.83 10.01
CA TRP A 184 24.08 -0.41 10.47
C TRP A 184 24.09 -1.49 9.40
N ILE A 185 22.98 -1.67 8.68
CA ILE A 185 22.89 -2.63 7.57
C ILE A 185 23.82 -2.21 6.43
N GLU A 186 23.80 -0.92 6.05
CA GLU A 186 24.68 -0.38 5.00
C GLU A 186 26.16 -0.60 5.35
N SER A 187 26.55 -0.26 6.58
CA SER A 187 27.93 -0.47 7.07
C SER A 187 28.32 -1.94 7.05
N PHE A 188 27.40 -2.83 7.49
CA PHE A 188 27.62 -4.28 7.46
C PHE A 188 27.88 -4.79 6.04
N PHE A 189 27.05 -4.40 5.07
CA PHE A 189 27.24 -4.81 3.67
C PHE A 189 28.47 -4.17 3.03
N SER A 190 28.79 -2.92 3.36
CA SER A 190 30.02 -2.26 2.90
C SER A 190 31.26 -3.03 3.32
N LEU A 191 31.33 -3.45 4.60
CA LEU A 191 32.40 -4.29 5.10
C LEU A 191 32.44 -5.65 4.39
N MET A 192 31.29 -6.27 4.14
CA MET A 192 31.26 -7.54 3.38
C MET A 192 31.75 -7.38 1.95
N MET A 193 31.42 -6.28 1.27
CA MET A 193 31.88 -5.99 -0.09
C MET A 193 33.39 -5.80 -0.13
N GLU A 194 33.96 -5.02 0.80
CA GLU A 194 35.41 -4.80 0.91
C GLU A 194 36.18 -6.09 1.20
N VAL A 195 35.71 -6.88 2.18
CA VAL A 195 36.31 -8.19 2.51
C VAL A 195 36.24 -9.15 1.32
N THR A 196 35.12 -9.18 0.61
CA THR A 196 34.93 -10.06 -0.56
C THR A 196 35.82 -9.63 -1.72
N ALA A 197 35.95 -8.33 -1.97
CA ALA A 197 36.83 -7.77 -2.99
C ALA A 197 38.32 -8.02 -2.69
N GLY A 198 38.72 -7.96 -1.41
CA GLY A 198 40.09 -8.25 -0.97
C GLY A 198 40.44 -9.75 -0.93
N ALA A 199 39.46 -10.62 -0.70
CA ALA A 199 39.68 -12.07 -0.61
C ALA A 199 39.69 -12.78 -1.98
N LEU A 200 39.03 -12.21 -2.99
CA LEU A 200 38.93 -12.79 -4.33
C LEU A 200 39.94 -12.14 -5.30
N PRO A 201 40.55 -12.90 -6.22
CA PRO A 201 41.35 -12.32 -7.28
C PRO A 201 40.50 -11.41 -8.18
N GLN A 202 41.10 -10.35 -8.71
CA GLN A 202 40.43 -9.45 -9.66
C GLN A 202 39.95 -10.25 -10.88
N GLY A 203 38.66 -10.15 -11.16
CA GLY A 203 38.02 -10.87 -12.26
C GLY A 203 36.50 -10.71 -12.26
N GLN A 204 35.85 -11.14 -13.35
CA GLN A 204 34.41 -10.96 -13.57
C GLN A 204 33.54 -11.61 -12.47
N LEU A 205 34.00 -12.72 -11.88
CA LEU A 205 33.25 -13.38 -10.80
C LEU A 205 33.27 -12.57 -9.50
N SER A 206 34.43 -11.97 -9.17
CA SER A 206 34.55 -11.09 -7.99
C SER A 206 33.65 -9.87 -8.17
N ASP A 207 33.71 -9.27 -9.36
CA ASP A 207 32.89 -8.10 -9.71
C ASP A 207 31.38 -8.40 -9.68
N LEU A 208 30.94 -9.55 -10.23
CA LEU A 208 29.54 -9.99 -10.13
C LEU A 208 29.09 -10.18 -8.68
N LEU A 209 29.93 -10.79 -7.84
CA LEU A 209 29.59 -11.04 -6.44
C LEU A 209 29.50 -9.75 -5.64
N VAL A 210 30.45 -8.83 -5.81
CA VAL A 210 30.50 -7.55 -5.09
C VAL A 210 29.45 -6.57 -5.64
N ASN A 211 29.55 -6.22 -6.91
CA ASN A 211 28.76 -5.15 -7.54
C ASN A 211 27.40 -5.61 -8.08
N GLY A 212 27.23 -6.91 -8.36
CA GLY A 212 25.95 -7.46 -8.78
C GLY A 212 25.10 -7.98 -7.62
N VAL A 213 25.65 -8.93 -6.85
CA VAL A 213 24.91 -9.70 -5.84
C VAL A 213 24.88 -9.00 -4.48
N LEU A 214 26.03 -8.67 -3.90
CA LEU A 214 26.11 -8.06 -2.56
C LEU A 214 25.53 -6.65 -2.56
N ALA A 215 25.85 -5.83 -3.56
CA ALA A 215 25.22 -4.52 -3.74
C ALA A 215 23.69 -4.63 -3.88
N GLY A 216 23.21 -5.60 -4.67
CA GLY A 216 21.78 -5.88 -4.83
C GLY A 216 21.11 -6.31 -3.51
N LEU A 217 21.75 -7.20 -2.73
CA LEU A 217 21.26 -7.65 -1.43
C LEU A 217 21.24 -6.53 -0.39
N SER A 218 22.28 -5.69 -0.36
CA SER A 218 22.36 -4.49 0.49
C SER A 218 21.15 -3.59 0.22
N GLY A 219 20.89 -3.29 -1.05
CA GLY A 219 19.76 -2.49 -1.50
C GLY A 219 18.39 -3.08 -1.12
N VAL A 220 18.26 -4.39 -0.93
CA VAL A 220 17.01 -5.01 -0.44
C VAL A 220 16.91 -4.93 1.09
N VAL A 221 17.95 -5.35 1.80
CA VAL A 221 17.91 -5.55 3.26
C VAL A 221 17.83 -4.21 4.00
N ILE A 222 18.43 -3.15 3.46
CA ILE A 222 18.44 -1.82 4.08
C ILE A 222 17.02 -1.30 4.38
N PHE A 223 16.00 -1.66 3.60
CA PHE A 223 14.63 -1.15 3.80
C PHE A 223 13.80 -1.90 4.84
N ILE A 224 14.27 -3.04 5.36
CA ILE A 224 13.53 -3.86 6.30
C ILE A 224 13.08 -3.08 7.55
N PRO A 225 13.94 -2.29 8.22
CA PRO A 225 13.54 -1.57 9.43
C PRO A 225 12.40 -0.57 9.18
N GLN A 226 12.47 0.17 8.07
CA GLN A 226 11.45 1.14 7.70
C GLN A 226 10.10 0.47 7.42
N ILE A 227 10.10 -0.64 6.66
CA ILE A 227 8.90 -1.42 6.36
C ILE A 227 8.30 -2.01 7.64
N ALA A 228 9.14 -2.55 8.53
CA ALA A 228 8.70 -3.15 9.79
C ALA A 228 8.01 -2.11 10.69
N LEU A 229 8.61 -0.94 10.86
CA LEU A 229 8.05 0.17 11.64
C LEU A 229 6.75 0.70 11.02
N LEU A 230 6.70 0.82 9.70
CA LEU A 230 5.50 1.26 8.99
C LEU A 230 4.31 0.33 9.25
N PHE A 231 4.50 -0.99 9.07
CA PHE A 231 3.43 -1.96 9.35
C PHE A 231 3.10 -2.08 10.84
N PHE A 232 4.07 -1.84 11.72
CA PHE A 232 3.83 -1.78 13.16
C PHE A 232 2.86 -0.63 13.52
N PHE A 233 3.12 0.59 13.04
CA PHE A 233 2.24 1.74 13.31
C PHE A 233 0.88 1.62 12.62
N ILE A 234 0.82 1.11 11.39
CA ILE A 234 -0.46 0.83 10.72
C ILE A 234 -1.28 -0.18 11.53
N GLY A 235 -0.66 -1.29 11.97
CA GLY A 235 -1.30 -2.28 12.82
C GLY A 235 -1.79 -1.69 14.15
N LEU A 236 -1.02 -0.78 14.75
CA LEU A 236 -1.40 -0.06 15.97
C LEU A 236 -2.66 0.80 15.77
N LEU A 237 -2.72 1.56 14.68
CA LEU A 237 -3.86 2.43 14.36
C LEU A 237 -5.12 1.64 13.97
N GLU A 238 -4.94 0.48 13.33
CA GLU A 238 -6.03 -0.42 12.95
C GLU A 238 -6.62 -1.15 14.17
N ASP A 239 -5.78 -1.84 14.96
CA ASP A 239 -6.21 -2.61 16.14
C ASP A 239 -6.79 -1.71 17.25
N SER A 240 -6.34 -0.47 17.36
CA SER A 240 -6.86 0.49 18.34
C SER A 240 -8.29 0.97 18.02
N GLY A 241 -8.74 0.79 16.77
CA GLY A 241 -10.03 1.28 16.29
C GLY A 241 -10.03 2.76 15.92
N TYR A 242 -8.86 3.41 15.85
CA TYR A 242 -8.71 4.80 15.40
C TYR A 242 -9.15 4.96 13.93
N MET A 243 -8.81 4.00 13.06
CA MET A 243 -9.16 4.01 11.63
C MET A 243 -10.66 4.15 11.34
N ALA A 244 -11.53 3.64 12.23
CA ALA A 244 -12.97 3.80 12.10
C ALA A 244 -13.43 5.26 12.28
N ARG A 245 -12.79 6.03 13.17
CA ARG A 245 -13.10 7.46 13.39
C ARG A 245 -12.60 8.29 12.22
N VAL A 246 -11.39 7.98 11.76
CA VAL A 246 -10.80 8.61 10.57
C VAL A 246 -11.74 8.47 9.38
N SER A 247 -12.24 7.26 9.15
CA SER A 247 -13.21 6.97 8.09
C SER A 247 -14.50 7.79 8.23
N PHE A 248 -15.03 7.91 9.45
CA PHE A 248 -16.23 8.69 9.74
C PHE A 248 -16.05 10.19 9.45
N ILE A 249 -14.95 10.79 9.89
CA ILE A 249 -14.67 12.23 9.70
C ILE A 249 -14.41 12.53 8.21
N MET A 250 -13.71 11.63 7.53
CA MET A 250 -13.33 11.81 6.14
C MET A 250 -14.46 11.50 5.16
N ASP A 251 -15.50 10.78 5.57
CA ASP A 251 -16.67 10.49 4.74
C ASP A 251 -17.28 11.78 4.14
N LYS A 252 -17.39 12.85 4.93
CA LYS A 252 -17.91 14.15 4.46
C LYS A 252 -17.08 14.75 3.32
N VAL A 253 -15.75 14.59 3.37
CA VAL A 253 -14.83 15.10 2.36
C VAL A 253 -14.89 14.22 1.12
N PHE A 254 -14.74 12.92 1.29
CA PHE A 254 -14.60 11.93 0.22
C PHE A 254 -15.87 11.79 -0.62
N ARG A 255 -17.05 11.96 0.00
CA ARG A 255 -18.34 11.91 -0.70
C ARG A 255 -18.46 12.96 -1.82
N ARG A 256 -17.84 14.13 -1.66
CA ARG A 256 -17.82 15.19 -2.71
C ARG A 256 -17.08 14.73 -3.98
N PHE A 257 -16.10 13.87 -3.80
CA PHE A 257 -15.25 13.29 -4.85
C PHE A 257 -15.78 11.96 -5.38
N GLY A 258 -16.96 11.50 -4.94
CA GLY A 258 -17.57 10.25 -5.39
C GLY A 258 -16.99 8.99 -4.72
N LEU A 259 -16.39 9.16 -3.53
CA LEU A 259 -15.82 8.11 -2.71
C LEU A 259 -16.60 7.93 -1.40
N ASN A 260 -16.34 6.83 -0.70
CA ASN A 260 -16.91 6.50 0.60
C ASN A 260 -15.91 6.80 1.73
N GLY A 261 -16.37 7.07 2.95
CA GLY A 261 -15.49 7.16 4.12
C GLY A 261 -14.59 5.94 4.33
N LYS A 262 -15.02 4.74 3.91
CA LYS A 262 -14.18 3.53 3.91
C LYS A 262 -13.00 3.59 2.94
N SER A 263 -13.09 4.39 1.87
CA SER A 263 -11.99 4.59 0.90
C SER A 263 -10.77 5.27 1.50
N VAL A 264 -10.94 5.94 2.63
CA VAL A 264 -9.88 6.65 3.35
C VAL A 264 -8.86 5.66 3.91
N ILE A 265 -9.32 4.48 4.38
CA ILE A 265 -8.43 3.47 4.97
C ILE A 265 -7.41 2.99 3.91
N PRO A 266 -7.84 2.52 2.71
CA PRO A 266 -6.91 2.24 1.62
C PRO A 266 -6.09 3.44 1.16
N ILE A 267 -6.69 4.63 1.02
CA ILE A 267 -6.00 5.78 0.44
C ILE A 267 -4.87 6.29 1.35
N VAL A 268 -5.12 6.42 2.66
CA VAL A 268 -4.09 6.80 3.64
C VAL A 268 -3.02 5.73 3.73
N SER A 269 -3.40 4.45 3.73
CA SER A 269 -2.45 3.34 3.64
C SER A 269 -1.63 3.38 2.34
N GLY A 270 -2.15 3.99 1.25
CA GLY A 270 -1.47 4.13 -0.04
C GLY A 270 -0.20 4.98 0.05
N VAL A 271 -0.16 5.94 0.97
CA VAL A 271 1.02 6.75 1.30
C VAL A 271 2.13 5.90 1.92
N ALA A 272 1.77 4.83 2.61
CA ALA A 272 2.71 3.82 3.06
C ALA A 272 3.14 2.93 1.88
N CYS A 273 2.20 2.18 1.30
CA CYS A 273 2.41 1.29 0.17
C CYS A 273 1.09 1.00 -0.57
N ALA A 274 1.07 1.06 -1.92
CA ALA A 274 -0.16 0.75 -2.66
C ALA A 274 -0.57 -0.73 -2.61
N VAL A 275 0.36 -1.67 -2.49
CA VAL A 275 0.05 -3.11 -2.50
C VAL A 275 -0.96 -3.52 -1.40
N PRO A 276 -0.70 -3.31 -0.09
CA PRO A 276 -1.68 -3.62 0.95
C PRO A 276 -2.92 -2.73 0.85
N SER A 277 -2.78 -1.52 0.33
CA SER A 277 -3.87 -0.56 0.16
C SER A 277 -4.90 -1.02 -0.86
N VAL A 278 -4.45 -1.46 -2.04
CA VAL A 278 -5.32 -2.00 -3.09
C VAL A 278 -6.07 -3.24 -2.57
N LEU A 279 -5.41 -4.13 -1.82
CA LEU A 279 -6.07 -5.27 -1.16
C LEU A 279 -7.10 -4.84 -0.11
N GLY A 280 -6.81 -3.76 0.64
CA GLY A 280 -7.69 -3.17 1.64
C GLY A 280 -9.00 -2.59 1.07
N THR A 281 -9.04 -2.32 -0.24
CA THR A 281 -10.25 -1.83 -0.92
C THR A 281 -11.43 -2.82 -0.88
N ARG A 282 -11.19 -4.09 -0.52
CA ARG A 282 -12.23 -5.11 -0.28
C ARG A 282 -13.24 -4.73 0.80
N THR A 283 -12.89 -3.80 1.68
CA THR A 283 -13.80 -3.26 2.70
C THR A 283 -14.90 -2.36 2.11
N ILE A 284 -14.73 -1.90 0.86
CA ILE A 284 -15.66 -1.05 0.12
C ILE A 284 -16.64 -1.93 -0.65
N SER A 285 -17.91 -1.86 -0.27
CA SER A 285 -18.97 -2.72 -0.82
C SER A 285 -19.36 -2.34 -2.25
N ASN A 286 -19.42 -1.04 -2.57
CA ASN A 286 -19.83 -0.56 -3.89
C ASN A 286 -18.67 -0.68 -4.90
N LEU A 287 -18.92 -1.36 -6.02
CA LEU A 287 -17.90 -1.61 -7.05
C LEU A 287 -17.36 -0.33 -7.69
N LYS A 288 -18.18 0.70 -7.91
CA LYS A 288 -17.72 1.97 -8.48
C LYS A 288 -16.76 2.66 -7.54
N GLU A 289 -17.13 2.81 -6.27
CA GLU A 289 -16.29 3.46 -5.26
C GLU A 289 -14.99 2.68 -5.06
N ARG A 290 -15.07 1.34 -5.04
CA ARG A 290 -13.90 0.46 -4.95
C ARG A 290 -12.96 0.65 -6.14
N LEU A 291 -13.48 0.64 -7.37
CA LEU A 291 -12.67 0.83 -8.58
C LEU A 291 -12.02 2.22 -8.62
N ILE A 292 -12.76 3.29 -8.32
CA ILE A 292 -12.17 4.65 -8.24
C ILE A 292 -11.05 4.66 -7.20
N THR A 293 -11.28 4.06 -6.02
CA THR A 293 -10.27 3.95 -4.96
C THR A 293 -9.01 3.22 -5.44
N ILE A 294 -9.15 2.06 -6.10
CA ILE A 294 -8.02 1.31 -6.69
C ILE A 294 -7.23 2.16 -7.69
N PHE A 295 -7.93 2.94 -8.52
CA PHE A 295 -7.30 3.78 -9.52
C PHE A 295 -6.49 4.93 -8.93
N VAL A 296 -6.98 5.55 -7.85
CA VAL A 296 -6.34 6.74 -7.27
C VAL A 296 -5.29 6.43 -6.20
N ILE A 297 -5.28 5.22 -5.62
CA ILE A 297 -4.27 4.81 -4.62
C ILE A 297 -2.84 5.04 -5.15
N PRO A 298 -2.47 4.66 -6.38
CA PRO A 298 -1.10 4.83 -6.85
C PRO A 298 -0.64 6.28 -7.07
N LEU A 299 -1.57 7.25 -7.09
CA LEU A 299 -1.25 8.68 -7.14
C LEU A 299 -0.75 9.21 -5.79
N MET A 300 -1.00 8.49 -4.70
CA MET A 300 -0.38 8.80 -3.41
C MET A 300 1.12 8.51 -3.48
N SER A 301 1.93 9.43 -2.99
CA SER A 301 3.38 9.23 -2.89
C SER A 301 3.67 8.20 -1.81
N CYS A 302 4.05 7.00 -2.24
CA CYS A 302 4.39 5.90 -1.34
C CYS A 302 5.78 6.10 -0.72
N SER A 303 6.02 5.42 0.41
CA SER A 303 7.28 5.52 1.13
C SER A 303 8.52 5.16 0.28
N ALA A 304 8.39 4.25 -0.68
CA ALA A 304 9.47 3.87 -1.57
C ALA A 304 9.99 5.00 -2.49
N ARG A 305 9.26 6.12 -2.61
CA ARG A 305 9.70 7.30 -3.39
C ARG A 305 10.60 8.25 -2.59
N LEU A 306 10.66 8.09 -1.27
CA LEU A 306 11.38 9.00 -0.38
C LEU A 306 12.89 9.07 -0.66
N PRO A 307 13.62 7.97 -0.91
CA PRO A 307 15.04 8.05 -1.26
C PRO A 307 15.27 8.86 -2.54
N VAL A 308 14.40 8.70 -3.55
CA VAL A 308 14.48 9.45 -4.81
C VAL A 308 14.21 10.94 -4.57
N TYR A 309 13.15 11.25 -3.81
CA TYR A 309 12.81 12.65 -3.50
C TYR A 309 13.90 13.34 -2.68
N THR A 310 14.42 12.69 -1.64
CA THR A 310 15.46 13.26 -0.80
C THR A 310 16.75 13.50 -1.58
N LEU A 311 17.17 12.55 -2.42
CA LEU A 311 18.31 12.71 -3.32
C LEU A 311 18.11 13.93 -4.25
N LEU A 312 17.02 13.97 -5.03
CA LEU A 312 16.79 15.04 -6.00
C LEU A 312 16.58 16.41 -5.34
N ILE A 313 15.89 16.48 -4.21
CA ILE A 313 15.73 17.72 -3.44
C ILE A 313 17.08 18.19 -2.90
N SER A 314 17.95 17.28 -2.48
CA SER A 314 19.30 17.62 -1.99
C SER A 314 20.23 18.16 -3.08
N LEU A 315 19.99 17.81 -4.35
CA LEU A 315 20.73 18.34 -5.50
C LEU A 315 20.24 19.74 -5.88
N MET A 316 18.93 19.97 -5.80
CA MET A 316 18.30 21.22 -6.25
C MET A 316 18.34 22.33 -5.20
N ILE A 317 18.26 21.97 -3.90
CA ILE A 317 18.08 22.92 -2.80
C ILE A 317 19.32 22.92 -1.90
N PRO A 318 19.97 24.07 -1.70
CA PRO A 318 21.10 24.20 -0.78
C PRO A 318 20.75 23.78 0.66
N ASP A 319 21.73 23.27 1.41
CA ASP A 319 21.54 22.87 2.81
C ASP A 319 21.17 24.06 3.73
N ASP A 320 21.59 25.28 3.36
CA ASP A 320 21.36 26.51 4.13
C ASP A 320 20.01 27.20 3.82
N ALA A 321 19.21 26.63 2.90
CA ALA A 321 17.94 27.21 2.50
C ALA A 321 16.88 27.01 3.60
N VAL A 322 16.68 28.05 4.41
CA VAL A 322 15.67 28.08 5.49
C VAL A 322 14.68 29.21 5.23
N TRP A 323 13.39 28.92 5.35
CA TRP A 323 12.33 29.92 5.33
C TRP A 323 11.81 30.13 6.76
N GLY A 324 12.38 31.09 7.47
CA GLY A 324 12.07 31.36 8.88
C GLY A 324 12.55 30.22 9.79
N ILE A 325 11.62 29.47 10.38
CA ILE A 325 11.90 28.28 11.23
C ILE A 325 11.85 26.98 10.39
N LEU A 326 11.38 27.04 9.15
CA LEU A 326 11.08 25.85 8.33
C LEU A 326 12.17 25.59 7.29
N ASN A 327 12.66 24.35 7.24
CA ASN A 327 13.62 23.89 6.24
C ASN A 327 12.95 23.78 4.85
N VAL A 328 13.53 24.40 3.83
CA VAL A 328 12.95 24.44 2.47
C VAL A 328 12.87 23.04 1.84
N LYS A 329 13.81 22.14 2.13
CA LYS A 329 13.77 20.74 1.66
C LYS A 329 12.54 20.01 2.19
N GLY A 330 12.23 20.22 3.47
CA GLY A 330 11.03 19.67 4.11
C GLY A 330 9.74 20.24 3.50
N LEU A 331 9.73 21.54 3.18
CA LEU A 331 8.58 22.18 2.53
C LEU A 331 8.36 21.65 1.11
N THR A 332 9.42 21.45 0.33
CA THR A 332 9.34 20.85 -1.01
C THR A 332 8.80 19.43 -0.94
N LEU A 333 9.29 18.62 0.00
CA LEU A 333 8.79 17.27 0.21
C LEU A 333 7.30 17.28 0.58
N PHE A 334 6.90 18.14 1.53
CA PHE A 334 5.50 18.33 1.89
C PHE A 334 4.64 18.73 0.68
N GLY A 335 5.15 19.65 -0.15
CA GLY A 335 4.51 20.06 -1.39
C GLY A 335 4.26 18.90 -2.36
N LEU A 336 5.22 17.99 -2.53
CA LEU A 336 5.06 16.80 -3.37
C LEU A 336 4.02 15.82 -2.83
N TYR A 337 3.99 15.60 -1.51
CA TYR A 337 2.96 14.76 -0.86
C TYR A 337 1.56 15.38 -1.00
N PHE A 338 1.46 16.70 -0.82
CA PHE A 338 0.21 17.43 -1.03
C PHE A 338 -0.24 17.39 -2.49
N LEU A 339 0.67 17.51 -3.44
CA LEU A 339 0.41 17.41 -4.87
C LEU A 339 -0.13 16.01 -5.24
N GLY A 340 0.44 14.94 -4.69
CA GLY A 340 -0.11 13.58 -4.83
C GLY A 340 -1.53 13.47 -4.29
N PHE A 341 -1.78 13.98 -3.08
CA PHE A 341 -3.12 13.99 -2.48
C PHE A 341 -4.15 14.78 -3.30
N ALA A 342 -3.77 15.97 -3.76
CA ALA A 342 -4.61 16.82 -4.60
C ALA A 342 -4.94 16.13 -5.93
N ALA A 343 -3.96 15.48 -6.56
CA ALA A 343 -4.16 14.70 -7.78
C ALA A 343 -5.07 13.49 -7.55
N THR A 344 -4.94 12.77 -6.43
CA THR A 344 -5.89 11.70 -6.06
C THR A 344 -7.32 12.23 -5.98
N MET A 345 -7.53 13.37 -5.30
CA MET A 345 -8.87 13.96 -5.18
C MET A 345 -9.42 14.42 -6.54
N LEU A 346 -8.59 15.08 -7.36
CA LEU A 346 -8.97 15.53 -8.70
C LEU A 346 -9.30 14.34 -9.62
N THR A 347 -8.46 13.31 -9.67
CA THR A 347 -8.69 12.12 -10.48
C THR A 347 -9.91 11.35 -9.99
N ALA A 348 -10.15 11.25 -8.68
CA ALA A 348 -11.40 10.67 -8.15
C ALA A 348 -12.64 11.44 -8.63
N PHE A 349 -12.57 12.78 -8.60
CA PHE A 349 -13.64 13.64 -9.11
C PHE A 349 -13.94 13.39 -10.59
N ILE A 350 -12.91 13.25 -11.41
CA ILE A 350 -13.06 13.00 -12.85
C ILE A 350 -13.63 11.59 -13.08
N LEU A 351 -13.06 10.57 -12.42
CA LEU A 351 -13.47 9.17 -12.58
C LEU A 351 -14.90 8.91 -12.11
N LYS A 352 -15.45 9.72 -11.18
CA LYS A 352 -16.84 9.57 -10.74
C LYS A 352 -17.85 9.82 -11.88
N PHE A 353 -17.48 10.56 -12.92
CA PHE A 353 -18.32 10.79 -14.10
C PHE A 353 -18.14 9.69 -15.16
N ILE A 354 -16.95 9.09 -15.23
CA ILE A 354 -16.59 8.04 -16.19
C ILE A 354 -17.16 6.68 -15.73
N ILE A 355 -16.98 6.33 -14.46
CA ILE A 355 -17.42 5.04 -13.90
C ILE A 355 -18.85 5.19 -13.37
N LYS A 356 -19.80 4.49 -13.99
CA LYS A 356 -21.22 4.48 -13.61
C LYS A 356 -21.56 3.21 -12.80
N SER A 357 -22.43 3.33 -11.80
CA SER A 357 -22.98 2.20 -11.04
C SER A 357 -24.48 2.44 -10.78
N LYS A 358 -25.24 1.34 -10.71
CA LYS A 358 -26.68 1.34 -10.38
C LYS A 358 -26.92 1.27 -8.87
N GLU A 359 -25.91 0.93 -8.08
CA GLU A 359 -26.02 0.76 -6.63
C GLU A 359 -25.78 2.09 -5.88
N LYS A 360 -26.71 2.46 -4.99
CA LYS A 360 -26.51 3.58 -4.06
C LYS A 360 -25.70 3.11 -2.86
N SER A 361 -24.62 3.82 -2.54
CA SER A 361 -23.79 3.57 -1.35
C SER A 361 -24.32 4.38 -0.18
N TYR A 362 -24.78 3.71 0.88
CA TYR A 362 -25.10 4.35 2.15
C TYR A 362 -23.93 4.09 3.12
N PHE A 363 -23.30 5.15 3.61
CA PHE A 363 -22.29 5.02 4.65
C PHE A 363 -22.97 4.76 6.00
N VAL A 364 -23.03 3.50 6.40
CA VAL A 364 -23.45 3.07 7.73
C VAL A 364 -22.26 2.40 8.39
N MET A 365 -21.65 3.08 9.38
CA MET A 365 -20.52 2.55 10.14
C MET A 365 -20.85 2.64 11.62
N GLU A 366 -20.85 1.48 12.29
CA GLU A 366 -20.88 1.45 13.75
C GLU A 366 -19.46 1.70 14.25
N LEU A 367 -19.27 2.75 15.05
CA LEU A 367 -17.98 3.07 15.64
C LEU A 367 -17.64 1.99 16.69
N PRO A 368 -16.57 1.19 16.47
CA PRO A 368 -16.14 0.19 17.45
C PRO A 368 -15.61 0.89 18.71
N VAL A 369 -15.64 0.26 19.89
CA VAL A 369 -15.01 0.84 21.09
C VAL A 369 -13.49 0.87 20.90
N TYR A 370 -12.78 1.84 21.48
CA TYR A 370 -11.31 1.81 21.55
C TYR A 370 -10.83 0.55 22.27
N ARG A 371 -9.78 -0.08 21.74
CA ARG A 371 -9.21 -1.30 22.30
C ARG A 371 -7.70 -1.17 22.40
N LEU A 372 -7.10 -1.82 23.39
CA LEU A 372 -5.65 -1.97 23.43
C LEU A 372 -5.21 -2.96 22.34
N PRO A 373 -4.17 -2.61 21.55
CA PRO A 373 -3.69 -3.42 20.45
C PRO A 373 -3.23 -4.80 20.91
N GLN A 374 -3.30 -5.79 20.02
CA GLN A 374 -2.80 -7.13 20.30
C GLN A 374 -1.37 -7.24 19.77
N TRP A 375 -0.37 -7.04 20.63
CA TRP A 375 1.04 -7.05 20.25
C TRP A 375 1.47 -8.28 19.44
N LYS A 376 0.92 -9.47 19.77
CA LYS A 376 1.17 -10.71 19.01
C LYS A 376 0.62 -10.63 17.58
N SER A 377 -0.58 -10.07 17.39
CA SER A 377 -1.18 -9.87 16.07
C SER A 377 -0.32 -8.93 15.23
N ILE A 378 0.05 -7.78 15.81
CA ILE A 378 0.89 -6.78 15.15
C ILE A 378 2.25 -7.37 14.77
N ALA A 379 2.90 -8.12 15.67
CA ALA A 379 4.18 -8.77 15.38
C ALA A 379 4.07 -9.78 14.22
N ILE A 380 3.00 -10.58 14.17
CA ILE A 380 2.75 -11.52 13.06
C ILE A 380 2.56 -10.75 11.74
N ILE A 381 1.80 -9.65 11.75
CA ILE A 381 1.62 -8.80 10.58
C ILE A 381 2.97 -8.27 10.09
N VAL A 382 3.76 -7.67 10.99
CA VAL A 382 5.07 -7.10 10.67
C VAL A 382 6.00 -8.16 10.08
N VAL A 383 6.17 -9.30 10.74
CA VAL A 383 7.05 -10.39 10.27
C VAL A 383 6.58 -10.93 8.91
N ASN A 384 5.28 -11.15 8.73
CA ASN A 384 4.75 -11.63 7.45
C ASN A 384 5.00 -10.61 6.33
N LYS A 385 4.85 -9.31 6.59
CA LYS A 385 5.07 -8.28 5.58
C LYS A 385 6.55 -8.12 5.22
N VAL A 386 7.44 -8.15 6.20
CA VAL A 386 8.90 -8.18 5.97
C VAL A 386 9.29 -9.44 5.19
N LYS A 387 8.74 -10.61 5.54
CA LYS A 387 9.01 -11.86 4.83
C LYS A 387 8.54 -11.80 3.38
N VAL A 388 7.33 -11.31 3.11
CA VAL A 388 6.81 -11.12 1.76
C VAL A 388 7.74 -10.19 0.95
N PHE A 389 8.17 -9.08 1.54
CA PHE A 389 9.12 -8.17 0.88
C PHE A 389 10.45 -8.86 0.54
N LEU A 390 11.07 -9.55 1.50
CA LEU A 390 12.34 -10.27 1.30
C LEU A 390 12.24 -11.34 0.20
N TRP A 391 11.19 -12.15 0.19
CA TRP A 391 11.10 -13.30 -0.70
C TRP A 391 10.44 -13.03 -2.05
N GLU A 392 9.50 -12.08 -2.13
CA GLU A 392 8.84 -11.72 -3.38
C GLU A 392 9.56 -10.58 -4.09
N ALA A 393 9.79 -9.44 -3.41
CA ALA A 393 10.46 -8.30 -4.01
C ALA A 393 11.97 -8.50 -4.07
N GLY A 394 12.59 -9.05 -3.01
CA GLY A 394 14.03 -9.24 -2.95
C GLY A 394 14.61 -10.11 -4.07
N LYS A 395 13.89 -11.16 -4.51
CA LYS A 395 14.31 -11.99 -5.66
C LYS A 395 14.31 -11.20 -6.97
N ILE A 396 13.29 -10.37 -7.18
CA ILE A 396 13.17 -9.55 -8.40
C ILE A 396 14.27 -8.49 -8.39
N ILE A 397 14.48 -7.81 -7.27
CA ILE A 397 15.52 -6.78 -7.13
C ILE A 397 16.91 -7.39 -7.36
N LEU A 398 17.20 -8.54 -6.75
CA LEU A 398 18.46 -9.25 -6.97
C LEU A 398 18.66 -9.65 -8.44
N ALA A 399 17.61 -10.19 -9.09
CA ALA A 399 17.67 -10.55 -10.49
C ALA A 399 17.91 -9.32 -11.39
N VAL A 400 17.21 -8.21 -11.14
CA VAL A 400 17.40 -6.95 -11.86
C VAL A 400 18.81 -6.39 -11.62
N SER A 401 19.33 -6.48 -10.39
CA SER A 401 20.70 -6.05 -10.05
C SER A 401 21.75 -6.83 -10.84
N ILE A 402 21.62 -8.16 -10.90
CA ILE A 402 22.52 -9.03 -11.68
C ILE A 402 22.43 -8.73 -13.19
N VAL A 403 21.21 -8.61 -13.71
CA VAL A 403 20.99 -8.28 -15.13
C VAL A 403 21.53 -6.90 -15.47
N LEU A 404 21.29 -5.91 -14.62
CA LEU A 404 21.77 -4.55 -14.80
C LEU A 404 23.29 -4.50 -14.73
N TRP A 405 23.91 -5.19 -13.76
CA TRP A 405 25.36 -5.34 -13.68
C TRP A 405 25.92 -5.94 -14.98
N PHE A 406 25.31 -7.00 -15.48
CA PHE A 406 25.75 -7.63 -16.73
C PHE A 406 25.64 -6.67 -17.92
N LEU A 407 24.49 -6.00 -18.06
CA LEU A 407 24.25 -5.04 -19.13
C LEU A 407 25.15 -3.80 -19.04
N SER A 408 25.54 -3.38 -17.82
CA SER A 408 26.39 -2.20 -17.60
C SER A 408 27.87 -2.52 -17.79
N SER A 409 28.28 -3.75 -17.47
CA SER A 409 29.69 -4.18 -17.53
C SER A 409 30.07 -4.80 -18.87
N HIS A 410 29.10 -5.17 -19.71
CA HIS A 410 29.34 -5.77 -21.03
C HIS A 410 28.71 -4.94 -22.15
N GLY A 411 29.37 -4.92 -23.31
CA GLY A 411 28.85 -4.36 -24.55
C GLY A 411 29.49 -5.01 -25.77
N PRO A 412 29.19 -4.51 -26.99
CA PRO A 412 29.74 -5.05 -28.23
C PRO A 412 31.28 -4.97 -28.25
N SER A 413 31.94 -6.11 -28.44
CA SER A 413 33.41 -6.24 -28.34
C SER A 413 34.14 -5.23 -29.22
N ALA A 414 33.68 -5.02 -30.46
CA ALA A 414 34.31 -4.08 -31.39
C ALA A 414 34.28 -2.60 -30.95
N THR A 415 33.36 -2.22 -30.07
CA THR A 415 33.27 -0.86 -29.52
C THR A 415 34.07 -0.75 -28.23
N TYR A 416 33.99 -1.77 -27.36
CA TYR A 416 34.78 -1.85 -26.12
C TYR A 416 36.28 -1.86 -26.40
N ASP A 417 36.74 -2.69 -27.34
CA ASP A 417 38.16 -2.81 -27.69
C ASP A 417 38.70 -1.48 -28.26
N LYS A 418 37.86 -0.72 -28.97
CA LYS A 418 38.24 0.61 -29.50
C LYS A 418 38.39 1.65 -28.39
N VAL A 419 37.51 1.62 -27.38
CA VAL A 419 37.60 2.51 -26.22
C VAL A 419 38.85 2.16 -25.40
N GLU A 420 39.11 0.88 -25.16
CA GLU A 420 40.33 0.44 -24.45
C GLU A 420 41.60 0.84 -25.21
N GLN A 421 41.67 0.63 -26.52
CA GLN A 421 42.84 1.04 -27.32
C GLN A 421 43.05 2.56 -27.35
N LYS A 422 41.97 3.34 -27.40
CA LYS A 422 42.01 4.81 -27.38
C LYS A 422 42.63 5.34 -26.09
N TYR A 423 42.31 4.75 -24.95
CA TYR A 423 42.80 5.20 -23.64
C TYR A 423 44.07 4.49 -23.18
N ALA A 424 44.32 3.24 -23.57
CA ALA A 424 45.54 2.50 -23.21
C ALA A 424 46.81 3.24 -23.66
N SER A 425 46.81 3.77 -24.89
CA SER A 425 47.92 4.58 -25.42
C SER A 425 48.13 5.91 -24.68
N GLN A 426 47.06 6.49 -24.10
CA GLN A 426 47.14 7.75 -23.34
C GLN A 426 47.54 7.51 -21.87
N ILE A 427 47.08 6.40 -21.28
CA ILE A 427 47.39 6.01 -19.90
C ILE A 427 48.86 5.60 -19.76
N GLU A 428 49.46 4.95 -20.77
CA GLU A 428 50.89 4.62 -20.77
C GLU A 428 51.81 5.86 -20.77
N LEU A 429 51.34 6.97 -21.34
CA LEU A 429 52.10 8.23 -21.48
C LEU A 429 51.78 9.27 -20.40
N ALA A 430 50.78 9.01 -19.54
CA ALA A 430 50.30 9.94 -18.54
C ALA A 430 51.05 9.85 -17.20
N SER A 431 51.11 10.98 -16.48
CA SER A 431 51.57 11.02 -15.08
C SER A 431 50.56 10.32 -14.15
N GLU A 432 50.99 9.86 -12.96
CA GLU A 432 50.11 9.07 -12.05
C GLU A 432 48.79 9.76 -11.68
N GLU A 433 48.78 11.09 -11.51
CA GLU A 433 47.53 11.85 -11.30
C GLU A 433 46.63 11.86 -12.55
N GLN A 434 47.22 11.98 -13.74
CA GLN A 434 46.47 11.97 -15.01
C GLN A 434 45.96 10.58 -15.38
N LYS A 435 46.65 9.51 -14.95
CA LYS A 435 46.22 8.13 -15.18
C LYS A 435 44.87 7.86 -14.53
N GLN A 436 44.68 8.32 -13.30
CA GLN A 436 43.40 8.13 -12.61
C GLN A 436 42.24 8.81 -13.34
N ASP A 437 42.42 10.06 -13.77
CA ASP A 437 41.38 10.78 -14.52
C ASP A 437 41.12 10.13 -15.89
N LEU A 438 42.14 9.65 -16.58
CA LEU A 438 41.98 8.92 -17.85
C LEU A 438 41.25 7.59 -17.68
N ILE A 439 41.51 6.85 -16.59
CA ILE A 439 40.80 5.62 -16.25
C ILE A 439 39.32 5.93 -15.98
N ARG A 440 39.00 6.99 -15.24
CA ARG A 440 37.62 7.42 -14.98
C ARG A 440 36.85 7.74 -16.27
N VAL A 441 37.48 8.50 -17.17
CA VAL A 441 36.88 8.87 -18.45
C VAL A 441 36.69 7.63 -19.35
N MET A 442 37.67 6.72 -19.36
CA MET A 442 37.59 5.45 -20.08
C MET A 442 36.42 4.59 -19.60
N GLU A 443 36.27 4.38 -18.29
CA GLU A 443 35.17 3.59 -17.72
C GLU A 443 33.80 4.24 -18.00
N SER A 444 33.71 5.58 -17.99
CA SER A 444 32.48 6.27 -18.40
C SER A 444 32.13 6.07 -19.87
N GLU A 445 33.11 6.07 -20.79
CA GLU A 445 32.87 5.77 -22.21
C GLU A 445 32.52 4.29 -22.44
N LYS A 446 33.12 3.36 -21.69
CA LYS A 446 32.73 1.94 -21.71
C LYS A 446 31.29 1.75 -21.27
N LEU A 447 30.87 2.42 -20.20
CA LEU A 447 29.51 2.35 -19.71
C LEU A 447 28.50 2.90 -20.73
N GLU A 448 28.83 3.96 -21.46
CA GLU A 448 27.98 4.45 -22.55
C GLU A 448 27.90 3.46 -23.73
N ALA A 449 29.01 2.77 -24.04
CA ALA A 449 29.05 1.72 -25.06
C ALA A 449 28.44 0.38 -24.61
N SER A 450 28.10 0.23 -23.33
CA SER A 450 27.54 -0.99 -22.75
C SER A 450 26.15 -1.30 -23.30
N TYR A 451 25.67 -2.54 -23.13
CA TYR A 451 24.29 -2.89 -23.50
C TYR A 451 23.26 -2.05 -22.73
N ALA A 452 23.55 -1.69 -21.47
CA ALA A 452 22.72 -0.78 -20.69
C ALA A 452 22.70 0.62 -21.33
N GLY A 453 23.87 1.14 -21.72
CA GLY A 453 24.00 2.41 -22.45
C GLY A 453 23.22 2.44 -23.76
N MET A 454 23.32 1.37 -24.57
CA MET A 454 22.54 1.22 -25.80
C MET A 454 21.04 1.23 -25.55
N LEU A 455 20.56 0.49 -24.54
CA LEU A 455 19.14 0.48 -24.16
C LEU A 455 18.67 1.87 -23.69
N GLY A 456 19.50 2.57 -22.91
CA GLY A 456 19.26 3.94 -22.49
C GLY A 456 19.11 4.87 -23.69
N LYS A 457 20.03 4.80 -24.65
CA LYS A 457 20.03 5.60 -25.90
C LYS A 457 18.83 5.30 -26.80
N ILE A 458 18.29 4.08 -26.79
CA ILE A 458 17.05 3.74 -27.52
C ILE A 458 15.84 4.48 -26.94
N ILE A 459 15.81 4.66 -25.62
CA ILE A 459 14.68 5.30 -24.92
C ILE A 459 14.87 6.82 -24.81
N GLU A 460 16.12 7.30 -24.87
CA GLU A 460 16.51 8.73 -24.77
C GLU A 460 15.63 9.65 -25.64
N PRO A 461 15.35 9.40 -26.94
CA PRO A 461 14.53 10.29 -27.76
C PRO A 461 13.11 10.48 -27.22
N ALA A 462 12.56 9.46 -26.57
CA ALA A 462 11.23 9.54 -25.98
C ALA A 462 11.23 10.32 -24.65
N ILE A 463 12.33 10.34 -23.91
CA ILE A 463 12.42 10.98 -22.58
C ILE A 463 13.13 12.33 -22.59
N GLN A 464 13.89 12.65 -23.64
CA GLN A 464 14.59 13.92 -23.84
C GLN A 464 13.67 15.14 -23.71
N PRO A 465 12.38 15.13 -24.15
CA PRO A 465 11.48 16.26 -23.94
C PRO A 465 11.19 16.59 -22.46
N MET A 466 11.46 15.66 -21.54
CA MET A 466 11.36 15.88 -20.09
C MET A 466 12.67 16.40 -19.47
N GLY A 467 13.73 16.56 -20.29
CA GLY A 467 15.07 16.91 -19.85
C GLY A 467 15.90 15.73 -19.35
N PHE A 468 15.48 14.49 -19.63
CA PHE A 468 16.15 13.29 -19.13
C PHE A 468 17.16 12.75 -20.15
N ASP A 469 18.32 12.32 -19.65
CA ASP A 469 19.34 11.65 -20.44
C ASP A 469 19.15 10.11 -20.41
N TRP A 470 19.98 9.42 -21.18
CA TRP A 470 19.99 7.96 -21.22
C TRP A 470 20.27 7.30 -19.86
N LYS A 471 21.09 7.91 -18.98
CA LYS A 471 21.38 7.40 -17.62
C LYS A 471 20.12 7.43 -16.74
N ILE A 472 19.39 8.55 -16.75
CA ILE A 472 18.06 8.65 -16.13
C ILE A 472 17.11 7.64 -16.77
N GLY A 473 17.15 7.46 -18.09
CA GLY A 473 16.35 6.45 -18.79
C GLY A 473 16.54 5.03 -18.25
N ILE A 474 17.78 4.57 -18.07
CA ILE A 474 18.09 3.24 -17.50
C ILE A 474 17.53 3.13 -16.07
N ALA A 475 17.73 4.17 -15.25
CA ALA A 475 17.22 4.19 -13.88
C ALA A 475 15.68 4.24 -13.84
N LEU A 476 15.01 4.88 -14.80
CA LEU A 476 13.55 4.88 -14.91
C LEU A 476 13.00 3.47 -15.18
N ILE A 477 13.62 2.71 -16.08
CA ILE A 477 13.21 1.34 -16.44
C ILE A 477 13.37 0.41 -15.24
N THR A 478 14.54 0.42 -14.63
CA THR A 478 14.85 -0.42 -13.45
C THR A 478 13.95 -0.06 -12.28
N SER A 479 13.68 1.24 -12.07
CA SER A 479 12.78 1.71 -11.01
C SER A 479 11.30 1.33 -11.22
N PHE A 480 10.90 0.92 -12.42
CA PHE A 480 9.54 0.44 -12.68
C PHE A 480 9.29 -0.94 -12.04
N ALA A 481 10.33 -1.79 -11.96
CA ALA A 481 10.27 -3.05 -11.24
C ALA A 481 10.08 -2.80 -9.73
N ALA A 482 10.91 -1.93 -9.15
CA ALA A 482 10.84 -1.49 -7.76
C ALA A 482 11.38 -0.06 -7.63
N ARG A 483 10.64 0.85 -6.98
CA ARG A 483 10.93 2.30 -7.04
C ARG A 483 12.19 2.69 -6.30
N GLU A 484 12.47 1.99 -5.22
CA GLU A 484 13.67 2.08 -4.40
C GLU A 484 14.95 1.76 -5.18
N VAL A 485 14.87 1.01 -6.28
CA VAL A 485 16.03 0.62 -7.10
C VAL A 485 16.61 1.81 -7.87
N PHE A 486 15.87 2.92 -8.03
CA PHE A 486 16.38 4.10 -8.76
C PHE A 486 17.71 4.61 -8.20
N VAL A 487 17.78 4.81 -6.88
CA VAL A 487 19.00 5.33 -6.24
C VAL A 487 20.13 4.30 -6.32
N GLY A 488 19.82 3.01 -6.17
CA GLY A 488 20.79 1.93 -6.34
C GLY A 488 21.35 1.85 -7.77
N THR A 489 20.50 1.96 -8.79
CA THR A 489 20.92 1.99 -10.20
C THR A 489 21.76 3.23 -10.50
N MET A 490 21.38 4.40 -9.98
CA MET A 490 22.20 5.61 -10.09
C MET A 490 23.54 5.45 -9.37
N ALA A 491 23.54 4.82 -8.18
CA ALA A 491 24.77 4.48 -7.48
C ALA A 491 25.67 3.63 -8.38
N THR A 492 25.17 2.51 -8.92
CA THR A 492 25.93 1.59 -9.78
C THR A 492 26.48 2.28 -11.04
N ILE A 493 25.66 3.08 -11.73
CA ILE A 493 26.05 3.77 -12.96
C ILE A 493 27.17 4.79 -12.69
N TYR A 494 27.10 5.53 -11.56
CA TYR A 494 28.10 6.54 -11.22
C TYR A 494 29.26 6.03 -10.33
N SER A 495 29.12 4.85 -9.72
CA SER A 495 30.17 4.16 -8.94
C SER A 495 31.07 3.32 -9.83
N ALA A 496 30.56 2.78 -10.94
CA ALA A 496 31.37 2.14 -11.98
C ALA A 496 32.49 3.07 -12.50
N ASN A 497 32.29 4.39 -12.39
CA ASN A 497 33.26 5.40 -12.81
C ASN A 497 34.31 5.77 -11.74
N ASP A 498 34.25 5.26 -10.50
CA ASP A 498 35.19 5.68 -9.45
C ASP A 498 35.34 4.59 -8.37
N ALA A 499 36.31 3.68 -8.55
CA ALA A 499 36.55 2.54 -7.66
C ALA A 499 37.26 2.91 -6.33
N GLU A 500 37.86 4.10 -6.23
CA GLU A 500 38.70 4.51 -5.08
C GLU A 500 38.11 5.64 -4.22
N ASN A 501 37.15 6.42 -4.73
CA ASN A 501 36.55 7.53 -3.97
C ASN A 501 35.20 7.13 -3.34
N VAL A 502 35.17 7.12 -2.00
CA VAL A 502 33.98 7.01 -1.15
C VAL A 502 33.15 8.31 -1.17
N SER A 503 33.21 9.10 -2.24
CA SER A 503 32.40 10.31 -2.40
C SER A 503 30.93 9.92 -2.50
N SER A 504 30.06 10.67 -1.81
CA SER A 504 28.63 10.41 -1.84
C SER A 504 28.09 10.54 -3.27
N ILE A 505 27.10 9.73 -3.65
CA ILE A 505 26.43 9.79 -4.97
C ILE A 505 26.01 11.23 -5.31
N ARG A 506 25.61 12.00 -4.31
CA ARG A 506 25.24 13.41 -4.44
C ARG A 506 26.36 14.24 -5.10
N GLU A 507 27.60 14.11 -4.66
CA GLU A 507 28.73 14.89 -5.17
C GLU A 507 28.99 14.60 -6.65
N LYS A 508 28.91 13.32 -7.03
CA LYS A 508 29.05 12.88 -8.43
C LYS A 508 27.94 13.41 -9.33
N LEU A 509 26.69 13.44 -8.84
CA LEU A 509 25.57 13.97 -9.62
C LEU A 509 25.63 15.51 -9.77
N VAL A 510 26.18 16.22 -8.78
CA VAL A 510 26.37 17.68 -8.86
C VAL A 510 27.47 18.06 -9.85
N SER A 511 28.54 17.27 -9.94
CA SER A 511 29.67 17.54 -10.83
C SER A 511 29.40 17.17 -12.29
N GLU A 512 28.39 16.34 -12.56
CA GLU A 512 28.03 15.87 -13.89
C GLU A 512 27.53 17.01 -14.79
N LYS A 513 28.20 17.19 -15.94
CA LYS A 513 27.83 18.18 -16.96
C LYS A 513 27.44 17.49 -18.26
N ASN A 514 26.41 18.03 -18.90
CA ASN A 514 25.95 17.55 -20.19
C ASN A 514 27.04 17.87 -21.25
N PRO A 515 27.53 16.87 -22.01
CA PRO A 515 28.60 17.07 -22.99
C PRO A 515 28.27 18.08 -24.10
N ASP A 516 26.99 18.15 -24.51
CA ASP A 516 26.55 18.98 -25.64
C ASP A 516 26.32 20.45 -25.23
N THR A 517 25.92 20.69 -23.97
CA THR A 517 25.50 22.02 -23.51
C THR A 517 26.42 22.64 -22.46
N GLY A 518 27.31 21.85 -21.84
CA GLY A 518 28.20 22.26 -20.75
C GLY A 518 27.49 22.63 -19.43
N LYS A 519 26.17 22.53 -19.38
CA LYS A 519 25.33 22.80 -18.19
C LYS A 519 25.27 21.56 -17.28
N PRO A 520 24.98 21.72 -15.99
CA PRO A 520 24.77 20.57 -15.10
C PRO A 520 23.62 19.70 -15.62
N VAL A 521 23.82 18.37 -15.65
CA VAL A 521 22.79 17.41 -16.07
C VAL A 521 21.59 17.49 -15.12
N TYR A 522 21.86 17.55 -13.81
CA TYR A 522 20.86 17.68 -12.77
C TYR A 522 20.57 19.15 -12.43
N GLY A 523 20.22 19.93 -13.45
CA GLY A 523 19.74 21.31 -13.25
C GLY A 523 18.38 21.37 -12.55
N PHE A 524 17.98 22.57 -12.10
CA PHE A 524 16.71 22.80 -11.40
C PHE A 524 15.50 22.25 -12.17
N GLY A 525 15.38 22.56 -13.46
CA GLY A 525 14.28 22.09 -14.31
C GLY A 525 14.24 20.57 -14.45
N VAL A 526 15.39 19.91 -14.62
CA VAL A 526 15.48 18.44 -14.71
C VAL A 526 15.09 17.78 -13.39
N CYS A 527 15.63 18.26 -12.26
CA CYS A 527 15.27 17.75 -10.95
C CYS A 527 13.77 17.91 -10.66
N LEU A 528 13.20 19.08 -10.95
CA LEU A 528 11.78 19.34 -10.72
C LEU A 528 10.88 18.49 -11.64
N SER A 529 11.25 18.36 -12.91
CA SER A 529 10.60 17.49 -13.89
C SER A 529 10.61 16.03 -13.42
N LEU A 530 11.75 15.54 -12.93
CA LEU A 530 11.90 14.17 -12.43
C LEU A 530 11.11 13.95 -11.13
N LEU A 531 11.08 14.91 -10.21
CA LEU A 531 10.25 14.85 -8.99
C LEU A 531 8.76 14.71 -9.34
N VAL A 532 8.27 15.51 -10.29
CA VAL A 532 6.86 15.48 -10.73
C VAL A 532 6.55 14.21 -11.52
N PHE A 533 7.48 13.75 -12.37
CA PHE A 533 7.38 12.45 -13.03
C PHE A 533 7.17 11.35 -11.99
N TYR A 534 8.02 11.27 -10.98
CA TYR A 534 7.89 10.28 -9.91
C TYR A 534 6.63 10.47 -9.06
N ALA A 535 6.12 11.69 -8.91
CA ALA A 535 4.86 11.93 -8.20
C ALA A 535 3.65 11.27 -8.88
N PHE A 536 3.61 11.25 -10.22
CA PHE A 536 2.46 10.71 -10.94
C PHE A 536 2.70 9.37 -11.65
N ALA A 537 3.96 8.93 -11.78
CA ALA A 537 4.27 7.69 -12.46
C ALA A 537 3.69 6.47 -11.72
N MET A 538 3.25 5.47 -12.49
CA MET A 538 2.70 4.23 -11.93
C MET A 538 3.68 3.60 -10.93
N GLN A 539 3.23 3.18 -9.74
CA GLN A 539 4.15 2.86 -8.64
C GLN A 539 5.14 1.73 -8.94
N CYS A 540 4.73 0.46 -8.89
CA CYS A 540 5.65 -0.67 -9.11
C CYS A 540 4.91 -1.85 -9.74
N MET A 541 5.66 -2.79 -10.31
CA MET A 541 5.12 -3.99 -10.95
C MET A 541 4.21 -4.81 -10.01
N SER A 542 4.55 -4.88 -8.72
CA SER A 542 3.72 -5.56 -7.72
C SER A 542 2.36 -4.89 -7.53
N THR A 543 2.29 -3.56 -7.65
CA THR A 543 1.01 -2.83 -7.62
C THR A 543 0.15 -3.22 -8.83
N MET A 544 0.72 -3.30 -10.03
CA MET A 544 -0.02 -3.74 -11.22
C MET A 544 -0.55 -5.17 -11.07
N ALA A 545 0.28 -6.09 -10.57
CA ALA A 545 -0.13 -7.48 -10.32
C ALA A 545 -1.31 -7.56 -9.35
N VAL A 546 -1.29 -6.74 -8.28
CA VAL A 546 -2.37 -6.70 -7.29
C VAL A 546 -3.63 -6.03 -7.85
N VAL A 547 -3.49 -4.96 -8.65
CA VAL A 547 -4.62 -4.33 -9.36
C VAL A 547 -5.29 -5.34 -10.30
N TYR A 548 -4.50 -6.10 -11.06
CA TYR A 548 -5.02 -7.17 -11.90
C TYR A 548 -5.75 -8.24 -11.09
N ARG A 549 -5.16 -8.68 -9.98
CA ARG A 549 -5.76 -9.68 -9.08
C ARG A 549 -7.09 -9.21 -8.48
N GLU A 550 -7.20 -7.92 -8.11
CA GLU A 550 -8.41 -7.36 -7.49
C GLU A 550 -9.50 -7.00 -8.50
N THR A 551 -9.13 -6.52 -9.70
CA THR A 551 -10.09 -6.16 -10.75
C THR A 551 -10.46 -7.35 -11.65
N LYS A 552 -9.66 -8.43 -11.62
CA LYS A 552 -9.75 -9.60 -12.51
C LYS A 552 -9.82 -9.23 -14.00
N SER A 553 -9.25 -8.10 -14.40
CA SER A 553 -9.35 -7.60 -15.77
C SER A 553 -8.11 -6.84 -16.20
N TRP A 554 -7.55 -7.23 -17.34
CA TRP A 554 -6.44 -6.53 -18.00
C TRP A 554 -6.82 -5.11 -18.42
N LYS A 555 -8.10 -4.87 -18.77
CA LYS A 555 -8.58 -3.55 -19.20
C LYS A 555 -8.30 -2.48 -18.14
N TRP A 556 -8.58 -2.77 -16.88
CA TRP A 556 -8.39 -1.82 -15.78
C TRP A 556 -6.92 -1.63 -15.44
N MET A 557 -6.14 -2.71 -15.39
CA MET A 557 -4.70 -2.63 -15.12
C MET A 557 -3.94 -1.87 -16.22
N THR A 558 -4.18 -2.17 -17.49
CA THR A 558 -3.53 -1.49 -18.62
C THR A 558 -4.02 -0.06 -18.76
N GLY A 559 -5.33 0.18 -18.55
CA GLY A 559 -5.87 1.54 -18.49
C GLY A 559 -5.22 2.39 -17.39
N GLN A 560 -4.95 1.79 -16.22
CA GLN A 560 -4.23 2.43 -15.13
C GLN A 560 -2.79 2.80 -15.51
N LEU A 561 -2.06 1.86 -16.11
CA LEU A 561 -0.70 2.10 -16.59
C LEU A 561 -0.65 3.24 -17.61
N ILE A 562 -1.51 3.20 -18.63
CA ILE A 562 -1.51 4.20 -19.70
C ILE A 562 -1.82 5.59 -19.16
N TYR A 563 -2.85 5.74 -18.32
CA TYR A 563 -3.21 7.08 -17.83
C TYR A 563 -2.12 7.65 -16.91
N MET A 564 -1.52 6.82 -16.04
CA MET A 564 -0.51 7.31 -15.09
C MET A 564 0.79 7.66 -15.80
N THR A 565 1.23 6.83 -16.74
CA THR A 565 2.41 7.14 -17.56
C THR A 565 2.17 8.38 -18.41
N GLY A 566 0.98 8.53 -19.00
CA GLY A 566 0.61 9.73 -19.76
C GLY A 566 0.57 10.99 -18.89
N LEU A 567 -0.04 10.91 -17.70
CA LEU A 567 -0.09 12.02 -16.74
C LEU A 567 1.31 12.43 -16.29
N ALA A 568 2.14 11.46 -15.90
CA ALA A 568 3.52 11.70 -15.46
C ALA A 568 4.35 12.33 -16.57
N TYR A 569 4.30 11.77 -17.78
CA TYR A 569 5.02 12.27 -18.95
C TYR A 569 4.64 13.72 -19.26
N LEU A 570 3.34 14.00 -19.44
CA LEU A 570 2.87 15.35 -19.77
C LEU A 570 3.23 16.37 -18.69
N SER A 571 3.04 16.00 -17.42
CA SER A 571 3.38 16.88 -16.30
C SER A 571 4.88 17.19 -16.23
N ALA A 572 5.75 16.21 -16.49
CA ALA A 572 7.20 16.37 -16.49
C ALA A 572 7.67 17.26 -17.65
N VAL A 573 7.15 17.04 -18.85
CA VAL A 573 7.44 17.90 -20.03
C VAL A 573 7.04 19.35 -19.75
N VAL A 574 5.83 19.57 -19.21
CA VAL A 574 5.35 20.92 -18.89
C VAL A 574 6.25 21.60 -17.86
N VAL A 575 6.64 20.87 -16.81
CA VAL A 575 7.52 21.41 -15.77
C VAL A 575 8.90 21.75 -16.32
N TYR A 576 9.50 20.88 -17.13
CA TYR A 576 10.83 21.11 -17.71
C TYR A 576 10.87 22.30 -18.68
N HIS A 577 9.78 22.59 -19.40
CA HIS A 577 9.74 23.73 -20.31
C HIS A 577 9.38 25.06 -19.60
N LEU A 578 8.80 24.99 -18.40
CA LEU A 578 8.45 26.18 -17.61
C LEU A 578 9.62 26.69 -16.75
N PHE A 579 10.56 25.82 -16.38
CA PHE A 579 11.69 26.10 -15.49
C PHE A 579 13.00 25.64 -16.12
#